data_AF-A0A3Q0JB92-F1
#
_entry.id   AF-A0A3Q0JB92-F1
#
_cell.length_a   1.000
_cell.length_b   1.000
_cell.length_c   1.000
_cell.angle_alpha   90.00
_cell.angle_beta   90.00
_cell.angle_gamma   90.00
#
_symmetry.space_group_name_H-M   'P 1'
#
loop_
_entity.id
_entity.type
_entity.pdbx_description
1 polymer ?
#
loop_
_entity_poly.entity_id
_entity_poly.type
_entity_poly.pdbx_seq_one_letter_code
_entity_poly.pdbx_strand_id
1 'polypeptide(L)'
;METREGSSTSGGWFRLFTALEEFAAKDADRRTDGYLFLNSLNFQIGTSLVYLFIVLYAGPRFMANRKPFKLEATIRIYNVFQILSCANIIYQVSTECKGYVHIKYLV
;
A
#
# COMPACT_ATOMS: atom_id res chain seq x y z
N MET A 1 9.92 -35.11 27.41
CA MET A 1 9.35 -35.50 26.10
C MET A 1 9.86 -34.50 25.09
N GLU A 2 10.74 -35.00 24.24
CA GLU A 2 11.50 -34.25 23.25
C GLU A 2 10.64 -33.97 22.03
N THR A 3 10.67 -32.74 21.53
CA THR A 3 10.46 -32.48 20.10
C THR A 3 11.63 -31.61 19.64
N ARG A 4 12.63 -32.28 19.07
CA ARG A 4 13.64 -31.66 18.20
C ARG A 4 13.14 -31.76 16.76
N GLU A 5 13.72 -30.89 15.93
CA GLU A 5 13.64 -30.79 14.45
C GLU A 5 12.56 -29.81 13.93
N GLY A 6 12.87 -28.80 13.12
CA GLY A 6 13.91 -28.74 12.09
C GLY A 6 14.70 -27.43 12.01
N SER A 7 15.93 -27.62 11.56
CA SER A 7 16.91 -26.63 11.09
C SER A 7 16.34 -25.64 10.06
N SER A 8 16.66 -24.35 10.20
CA SER A 8 17.32 -23.61 9.12
C SER A 8 17.73 -22.22 9.60
N THR A 9 18.94 -21.84 9.23
CA THR A 9 19.63 -20.55 9.41
C THR A 9 18.78 -19.38 8.89
N SER A 10 17.74 -18.96 9.61
CA SER A 10 16.96 -17.79 9.23
C SER A 10 17.72 -16.54 9.66
N GLY A 11 18.38 -15.89 8.69
CA GLY A 11 19.09 -14.64 8.92
C GLY A 11 18.19 -13.64 9.63
N GLY A 12 18.77 -12.78 10.49
CA GLY A 12 18.00 -11.87 11.37
C GLY A 12 16.91 -11.05 10.66
N TRP A 13 17.11 -10.77 9.37
CA TRP A 13 16.13 -10.13 8.48
C TRP A 13 14.82 -10.92 8.31
N PHE A 14 14.88 -12.25 8.23
CA PHE A 14 13.69 -13.08 8.13
C PHE A 14 12.85 -12.99 9.41
N ARG A 15 13.50 -12.99 10.58
CA ARG A 15 12.82 -12.83 11.88
C ARG A 15 12.20 -11.45 12.03
N LEU A 16 12.89 -10.41 11.56
CA LEU A 16 12.34 -9.04 11.54
C LEU A 16 11.12 -8.94 10.64
N PHE A 17 11.19 -9.54 9.45
CA PHE A 17 10.08 -9.57 8.51
C PHE A 17 8.84 -10.28 9.08
N THR A 18 9.01 -11.49 9.63
CA THR A 18 7.88 -12.22 10.25
C THR A 18 7.32 -11.48 11.46
N ALA A 19 8.18 -10.83 12.25
CA ALA A 19 7.73 -10.03 13.39
C ALA A 19 6.93 -8.78 12.96
N LEU A 20 7.29 -8.16 11.83
CA LEU A 20 6.53 -7.05 11.26
C LEU A 20 5.17 -7.49 10.70
N GLU A 21 5.12 -8.64 10.02
CA GLU A 21 3.87 -9.21 9.52
C GLU A 21 2.94 -9.58 10.68
N GLU A 22 3.49 -10.18 11.73
CA GLU A 22 2.74 -10.52 12.95
C GLU A 22 2.26 -9.26 13.70
N PHE A 23 3.09 -8.22 13.80
CA PHE A 23 2.67 -6.94 14.36
C PHE A 23 1.53 -6.30 13.56
N ALA A 24 1.65 -6.28 12.23
CA ALA A 24 0.62 -5.73 11.34
C ALA A 24 -0.70 -6.51 11.42
N ALA A 25 -0.63 -7.84 11.57
CA ALA A 25 -1.81 -8.69 11.66
C ALA A 25 -2.50 -8.64 13.03
N LYS A 26 -1.75 -8.39 14.11
CA LYS A 26 -2.26 -8.44 15.49
C LYS A 26 -3.33 -7.39 15.78
N ASP A 27 -3.13 -6.16 15.29
CA ASP A 27 -4.03 -5.02 15.53
C ASP A 27 -4.83 -4.61 14.27
N ALA A 28 -4.93 -5.49 13.28
CA ALA A 28 -5.67 -5.21 12.05
C ALA A 28 -7.19 -5.11 12.31
N ASP A 29 -7.82 -4.06 11.78
CA ASP A 29 -9.28 -3.89 11.88
C ASP A 29 -9.99 -4.94 11.01
N ARG A 30 -10.76 -5.81 11.66
CA ARG A 30 -11.53 -6.88 11.00
C ARG A 30 -12.55 -6.34 9.99
N ARG A 31 -12.97 -5.07 10.09
CA ARG A 31 -13.86 -4.44 9.10
C ARG A 31 -13.21 -4.25 7.73
N THR A 32 -11.88 -4.23 7.68
CA THR A 32 -11.12 -4.11 6.43
C THR A 32 -10.68 -5.45 5.85
N ASP A 33 -11.05 -6.55 6.53
CA ASP A 33 -10.73 -7.91 6.11
C ASP A 33 -11.46 -8.23 4.79
N GLY A 34 -10.69 -8.58 3.75
CA GLY A 34 -11.19 -8.80 2.39
C GLY A 34 -10.97 -7.65 1.42
N TYR A 35 -10.42 -6.51 1.86
CA TYR A 35 -9.99 -5.48 0.92
C TYR A 35 -8.79 -5.95 0.09
N LEU A 36 -8.88 -5.73 -1.22
CA LEU A 36 -7.81 -6.03 -2.17
C LEU A 36 -6.52 -5.32 -1.73
N PHE A 37 -5.42 -6.08 -1.68
CA PHE A 37 -4.06 -5.60 -1.37
C PHE A 37 -3.79 -5.19 0.09
N LEU A 38 -4.78 -5.24 0.99
CA LEU A 38 -4.59 -4.94 2.41
C LEU A 38 -4.35 -6.18 3.27
N ASN A 39 -4.76 -7.35 2.81
CA ASN A 39 -4.70 -8.60 3.59
C ASN A 39 -3.27 -9.16 3.78
N SER A 40 -2.27 -8.69 3.04
CA SER A 40 -0.91 -9.21 3.14
C SER A 40 0.13 -8.12 3.00
N LEU A 41 0.97 -7.99 4.04
CA LEU A 41 2.12 -7.08 4.06
C LEU A 41 3.14 -7.45 2.98
N ASN A 42 3.24 -8.74 2.67
CA ASN A 42 4.21 -9.27 1.71
C ASN A 42 3.90 -8.79 0.30
N PHE A 43 2.61 -8.66 -0.03
CA PHE A 43 2.19 -8.07 -1.30
C PHE A 43 2.58 -6.59 -1.40
N GLN A 44 2.43 -5.83 -0.32
CA GLN A 44 2.74 -4.39 -0.26
C GLN A 44 4.25 -4.12 -0.37
N ILE A 45 5.06 -4.91 0.33
CA ILE A 45 6.52 -4.84 0.23
C ILE A 45 6.96 -5.28 -1.18
N GLY A 46 6.37 -6.35 -1.70
CA GLY A 46 6.65 -6.87 -3.04
C GLY A 46 6.41 -5.82 -4.14
N THR A 47 5.25 -5.16 -4.15
CA THR A 47 4.96 -4.12 -5.14
C THR A 47 5.90 -2.92 -5.03
N SER A 48 6.31 -2.56 -3.81
CA SER A 48 7.25 -1.45 -3.59
C SER A 48 8.64 -1.77 -4.14
N LEU A 49 9.13 -2.99 -3.91
CA LEU A 49 10.40 -3.45 -4.45
C LEU A 49 10.39 -3.54 -5.98
N VAL A 50 9.28 -4.04 -6.55
CA VAL A 50 9.09 -4.06 -8.02
C VAL A 50 9.12 -2.65 -8.59
N TYR A 51 8.43 -1.69 -7.97
CA TYR A 51 8.46 -0.29 -8.37
C TYR A 51 9.89 0.27 -8.37
N LEU A 52 10.64 0.06 -7.28
CA LEU A 52 12.03 0.52 -7.17
C LEU A 52 12.94 -0.12 -8.22
N PHE A 53 12.80 -1.42 -8.48
CA PHE A 53 13.55 -2.11 -9.53
C PHE A 53 13.29 -1.49 -10.90
N ILE A 54 12.02 -1.22 -11.22
CA ILE A 54 11.63 -0.61 -12.49
C ILE A 54 12.20 0.80 -12.60
N VAL A 55 12.07 1.64 -11.57
CA VAL A 55 12.50 3.04 -11.62
C VAL A 55 14.03 3.20 -11.62
N LEU A 56 14.75 2.37 -10.87
CA LEU A 56 16.19 2.55 -10.69
C LEU A 56 17.03 1.83 -11.76
N TYR A 57 16.59 0.64 -12.21
CA TYR A 57 17.37 -0.18 -13.13
C TYR A 57 16.74 -0.25 -14.52
N ALA A 58 15.49 -0.70 -14.62
CA ALA A 58 14.88 -0.97 -15.92
C ALA A 58 14.59 0.32 -16.70
N GLY A 59 14.07 1.35 -16.02
CA GLY A 59 13.67 2.63 -16.57
C GLY A 59 14.85 3.37 -17.23
N PRO A 60 15.93 3.67 -16.50
CA PRO A 60 17.07 4.40 -17.05
C PRO A 60 17.71 3.65 -18.23
N ARG A 61 17.83 2.32 -18.14
CA ARG A 61 18.38 1.49 -19.22
C ARG A 61 17.51 1.51 -20.48
N PHE A 62 16.19 1.54 -20.32
CA PHE A 62 15.25 1.62 -21.43
C PHE A 62 15.17 3.02 -22.07
N MET A 63 15.40 4.07 -21.27
CA MET A 63 15.37 5.47 -21.71
C MET A 63 16.72 5.95 -22.28
N ALA A 64 17.82 5.26 -22.00
CA ALA A 64 19.17 5.66 -22.40
C ALA A 64 19.35 5.91 -23.92
N ASN A 65 18.62 5.18 -24.77
CA ASN A 65 18.75 5.27 -26.23
C ASN A 65 17.51 5.85 -26.92
N ARG A 66 16.62 6.55 -26.18
CA ARG A 66 15.39 7.13 -26.75
C ARG A 66 15.21 8.59 -26.35
N LYS A 67 14.53 9.35 -27.22
CA LYS A 67 14.07 10.70 -26.91
C LYS A 67 12.99 10.67 -25.82
N PRO A 68 12.90 11.70 -24.96
CA PRO A 68 11.91 11.75 -23.89
C PRO A 68 10.48 11.68 -24.45
N PHE A 69 9.63 10.90 -23.79
CA PHE A 69 8.23 10.74 -24.18
C PHE A 69 7.46 12.04 -23.94
N LYS A 70 6.62 12.44 -24.90
CA LYS A 70 5.67 13.55 -24.73
C LYS A 70 4.44 13.07 -23.97
N LEU A 71 4.53 13.09 -22.64
CA LEU A 71 3.49 12.60 -21.73
C LEU A 71 2.52 13.68 -21.24
N GLU A 72 2.59 14.89 -21.80
CA GLU A 72 1.83 16.05 -21.31
C GLU A 72 0.31 15.81 -21.25
N ALA A 73 -0.27 15.19 -22.27
CA ALA A 73 -1.70 14.86 -22.29
C ALA A 73 -2.06 13.80 -21.24
N THR A 74 -1.24 12.75 -21.12
CA THR A 74 -1.42 11.68 -20.14
C THR A 74 -1.34 12.21 -18.71
N ILE A 75 -0.35 13.06 -18.42
CA ILE A 75 -0.16 13.68 -17.09
C ILE A 75 -1.33 14.62 -16.78
N ARG A 76 -1.83 15.38 -17.77
CA ARG A 76 -3.01 16.23 -17.58
C ARG A 76 -4.25 15.42 -17.18
N ILE A 77 -4.51 14.31 -17.87
CA ILE A 77 -5.65 13.43 -17.56
C ILE A 77 -5.48 12.82 -16.17
N TYR A 78 -4.28 12.35 -15.83
CA TYR A 78 -3.98 11.79 -14.52
C TYR A 78 -4.26 12.79 -13.39
N ASN A 79 -3.80 14.04 -13.53
CA ASN A 79 -4.03 15.08 -12.54
C ASN A 79 -5.52 15.41 -12.36
N VAL A 80 -6.30 15.47 -13.44
CA VAL A 80 -7.76 15.68 -13.35
C VAL A 80 -8.42 14.53 -12.61
N PHE A 81 -8.08 13.29 -12.95
CA PHE A 81 -8.59 12.11 -12.24
C PHE A 81 -8.23 12.12 -10.76
N GLN A 82 -7.01 12.54 -10.43
CA GLN A 82 -6.53 12.63 -9.04
C GLN A 82 -7.33 13.67 -8.24
N ILE A 83 -7.61 14.85 -8.81
CA ILE A 83 -8.44 15.88 -8.15
C ILE A 83 -9.85 15.35 -7.90
N LEU A 84 -10.46 14.69 -8.89
CA LEU A 84 -11.80 14.11 -8.74
C LEU A 84 -11.84 13.03 -7.65
N SER A 85 -10.83 12.16 -7.61
CA SER A 85 -10.71 11.10 -6.61
C SER A 85 -10.55 11.69 -5.20
N CYS A 86 -9.65 12.66 -5.02
CA CYS A 86 -9.46 13.34 -3.74
C CYS A 86 -10.73 14.09 -3.30
N ALA A 87 -11.41 14.79 -4.22
CA ALA A 87 -12.67 15.47 -3.93
C ALA A 87 -13.76 14.49 -3.47
N ASN A 88 -13.84 13.31 -4.09
CA ASN A 88 -14.79 12.28 -3.72
C ASN A 88 -14.50 11.74 -2.30
N ILE A 89 -13.24 11.43 -1.99
CA ILE A 89 -12.83 11.00 -0.65
C ILE A 89 -13.17 12.07 0.40
N ILE A 90 -12.86 13.34 0.13
CA ILE A 90 -13.17 14.45 1.05
C ILE A 90 -14.68 14.59 1.26
N TYR A 91 -15.48 14.43 0.20
CA TYR A 91 -16.94 14.49 0.31
C TYR A 91 -17.48 13.38 1.22
N GLN A 92 -17.08 12.12 1.01
CA GLN A 92 -17.48 10.99 1.84
C GLN A 92 -17.11 11.22 3.32
N VAL A 93 -15.85 11.59 3.59
CA VAL A 93 -15.37 11.89 4.95
C VAL A 93 -16.17 13.04 5.57
N SER A 94 -16.44 14.11 4.81
CA SER A 94 -17.19 15.27 5.33
C SER A 94 -18.65 14.94 5.67
N THR A 95 -19.29 14.09 4.87
CA THR A 95 -20.66 13.64 5.13
C THR A 95 -20.75 12.72 6.35
N GLU A 96 -19.78 11.83 6.53
CA GLU A 96 -19.73 10.95 7.70
C GLU A 96 -19.40 11.71 8.99
N CYS A 97 -18.46 12.67 8.95
CA CYS A 97 -18.14 13.50 10.11
C CYS A 97 -19.32 14.38 10.56
N LYS A 98 -20.13 14.90 9.63
CA LYS A 98 -21.34 15.66 9.98
C LYS A 98 -22.42 14.77 10.62
N GLY A 99 -22.58 13.54 10.16
CA GLY A 99 -23.48 12.55 10.77
C GLY A 99 -23.04 12.13 12.18
N TYR A 100 -21.73 11.95 12.41
CA TYR A 100 -21.18 11.54 13.70
C TYR A 100 -21.29 12.65 14.77
N VAL A 101 -21.13 13.92 14.38
CA VAL A 101 -21.37 15.08 15.25
C VAL A 101 -22.85 15.15 15.64
N HIS A 102 -23.78 15.08 14.68
CA HIS A 102 -25.21 15.19 15.01
C HIS A 102 -25.73 14.07 15.92
N ILE A 103 -25.21 12.84 15.83
CA ILE A 103 -25.64 11.72 16.67
C ILE A 103 -25.05 11.78 18.10
N LYS A 104 -23.83 12.29 18.28
CA LYS A 104 -23.20 12.37 19.61
C LYS A 104 -23.73 13.50 20.52
N TYR A 105 -24.35 14.55 19.96
CA TYR A 105 -24.93 15.66 20.74
C TYR A 105 -26.45 15.54 20.93
N LEU A 106 -27.08 14.48 20.40
CA LEU A 106 -28.52 14.18 20.54
C LEU A 106 -28.81 12.92 21.38
N VAL A 107 -27.79 12.28 21.95
CA VAL A 107 -27.89 11.16 22.91
C VAL A 107 -27.27 11.57 24.23
#